data_AF-A0A832U7D5-F1
#
_entry.id   AF-A0A832U7D5-F1
#
_cell.length_a   1.000
_cell.length_b   1.000
_cell.length_c   1.000
_cell.angle_alpha   90.00
_cell.angle_beta   90.00
_cell.angle_gamma   90.00
#
_symmetry.space_group_name_H-M   'P 1'
#
loop_
_entity.id
_entity.type
_entity.pdbx_description
1 polymer ?
#
loop_
_entity_poly.entity_id
_entity_poly.type
_entity_poly.pdbx_seq_one_letter_code
_entity_poly.pdbx_strand_id
1 'polypeptide(L)'
;MEKINEILLRHNIVIKKVVGTELIIDCLISSCDYDSHPNEGHLYINSETGAFQCKKCGAKGGRRELMALLGEPNQVKEYTRYSPYDYKKYEEGLTSDIQEYLLNERGLTMETIKDHHLGNANFYNSKWITIPYFNEYGIYMNMYKL
;
A
#
# COMPACT_ATOMS: atom_id res chain seq x y z
N MET A 1 7.12 -5.03 14.11
CA MET A 1 7.73 -5.26 12.79
C MET A 1 9.22 -5.44 13.01
N GLU A 2 9.82 -6.50 12.44
CA GLU A 2 11.26 -6.75 12.48
C GLU A 2 12.01 -5.58 11.81
N LYS A 3 13.15 -5.18 12.40
CA LYS A 3 13.93 -4.05 11.91
C LYS A 3 14.65 -4.41 10.62
N ILE A 4 14.84 -3.44 9.71
CA ILE A 4 15.43 -3.70 8.39
C ILE A 4 16.86 -4.26 8.50
N ASN A 5 17.67 -3.78 9.45
CA ASN A 5 19.02 -4.29 9.66
C ASN A 5 19.05 -5.78 10.04
N GLU A 6 18.11 -6.23 10.88
CA GLU A 6 18.00 -7.64 11.29
C GLU A 6 17.62 -8.52 10.09
N ILE A 7 16.68 -8.03 9.28
CA ILE A 7 16.25 -8.70 8.05
C ILE A 7 17.41 -8.85 7.08
N LEU A 8 18.16 -7.77 6.80
CA LEU A 8 19.30 -7.83 5.87
C LEU A 8 20.36 -8.83 6.33
N LEU A 9 20.71 -8.83 7.62
CA LEU A 9 21.68 -9.77 8.18
C LEU A 9 21.20 -11.24 8.07
N ARG A 10 19.91 -11.50 8.30
CA ARG A 10 19.30 -12.83 8.15
C ARG A 10 19.35 -13.33 6.70
N HIS A 11 19.31 -12.42 5.74
CA HIS A 11 19.47 -12.70 4.31
C HIS A 11 20.93 -12.73 3.83
N ASN A 12 21.90 -12.75 4.74
CA ASN A 12 23.33 -12.72 4.45
C ASN A 12 23.76 -11.50 3.61
N ILE A 13 23.06 -10.38 3.75
CA ILE A 13 23.41 -9.13 3.07
C ILE A 13 24.38 -8.35 3.94
N VAL A 14 25.52 -8.02 3.35
CA VAL A 14 26.57 -7.23 4.02
C VAL A 14 26.18 -5.75 4.01
N ILE A 15 26.14 -5.16 5.21
CA ILE A 15 26.00 -3.72 5.37
C ILE A 15 27.37 -3.07 5.28
N LYS A 16 27.64 -2.38 4.17
CA LYS A 16 28.93 -1.74 3.92
C LYS A 16 29.13 -0.49 4.77
N LYS A 17 28.06 0.28 4.99
CA LYS A 17 28.13 1.51 5.79
C LYS A 17 26.78 1.85 6.43
N VAL A 18 26.82 2.52 7.57
CA VAL A 18 25.66 3.08 8.27
C VAL A 18 25.88 4.56 8.50
N VAL A 19 24.90 5.39 8.12
CA VAL A 19 24.91 6.84 8.31
C VAL A 19 23.56 7.28 8.87
N GLY A 20 23.49 7.54 10.17
CA GLY A 20 22.21 7.82 10.83
C GLY A 20 21.22 6.66 10.65
N THR A 21 20.10 6.90 9.97
CA THR A 21 19.10 5.89 9.63
C THR A 21 19.32 5.25 8.25
N GLU A 22 20.36 5.63 7.50
CA GLU A 22 20.66 5.05 6.19
C GLU A 22 21.64 3.88 6.30
N LEU A 23 21.23 2.74 5.76
CA LEU A 23 22.05 1.55 5.53
C LEU A 23 22.49 1.53 4.07
N ILE A 24 23.76 1.32 3.82
CA ILE A 24 24.33 1.28 2.47
C ILE A 24 24.80 -0.15 2.19
N ILE A 25 24.25 -0.74 1.14
CA ILE A 25 24.53 -2.11 0.69
C ILE A 25 24.80 -2.15 -0.82
N ASP A 26 25.19 -3.32 -1.32
CA ASP A 26 25.20 -3.60 -2.75
C ASP A 26 23.78 -3.59 -3.34
N CYS A 27 23.67 -3.16 -4.59
CA CYS A 27 22.40 -3.12 -5.29
C CYS A 27 21.86 -4.53 -5.55
N LEU A 28 20.71 -4.83 -4.94
CA LEU A 28 19.99 -6.09 -5.09
C LEU A 28 19.26 -6.24 -6.44
N ILE A 29 19.18 -5.18 -7.26
CA ILE A 29 18.30 -5.12 -8.43
C ILE A 29 19.05 -5.37 -9.74
N SER A 30 20.14 -4.65 -9.96
CA SER A 30 20.77 -4.53 -11.29
C SER A 30 22.24 -4.92 -11.31
N SER A 31 22.77 -5.45 -10.20
CA SER A 31 24.20 -5.77 -10.06
C SER A 31 25.12 -4.64 -10.52
N CYS A 32 24.73 -3.38 -10.26
CA CYS A 32 25.48 -2.21 -10.74
C CYS A 32 26.75 -1.94 -9.92
N ASP A 33 27.01 -2.76 -8.88
CA ASP A 33 28.19 -2.68 -8.03
C ASP A 33 29.33 -3.61 -8.49
N TYR A 34 29.26 -4.18 -9.71
CA TYR A 34 30.29 -5.11 -10.23
C TYR A 34 31.70 -4.50 -10.33
N ASP A 35 31.77 -3.19 -10.50
CA ASP A 35 32.97 -2.34 -10.60
C ASP A 35 33.14 -1.44 -9.36
N SER A 36 32.36 -1.65 -8.29
CA SER A 36 32.47 -0.89 -7.05
C SER A 36 33.68 -1.29 -6.23
N HIS A 37 34.24 -0.36 -5.46
CA HIS A 37 35.28 -0.68 -4.47
C HIS A 37 34.72 -1.57 -3.34
N PRO A 38 35.56 -2.32 -2.62
CA PRO A 38 35.11 -3.28 -1.60
C PRO A 38 34.16 -2.72 -0.53
N ASN A 39 34.32 -1.44 -0.16
CA ASN A 39 33.50 -0.75 0.85
C ASN A 39 32.49 0.26 0.26
N GLU A 40 32.29 0.20 -1.05
CA GLU A 40 31.38 1.09 -1.77
C GLU A 40 30.10 0.33 -2.12
N GLY A 41 28.95 0.85 -1.69
CA GLY A 41 27.64 0.35 -2.10
C GLY A 41 26.78 1.51 -2.53
N HIS A 42 25.88 1.27 -3.49
CA HIS A 42 25.05 2.33 -4.05
C HIS A 42 23.59 2.28 -3.61
N LEU A 43 23.16 1.21 -2.96
CA LEU A 43 21.78 1.03 -2.50
C LEU A 43 21.64 1.53 -1.06
N TYR A 44 21.00 2.69 -0.94
CA TYR A 44 20.68 3.32 0.34
C TYR A 44 19.30 2.85 0.79
N ILE A 45 19.19 2.42 2.03
CA ILE A 45 17.96 1.92 2.64
C ILE A 45 17.74 2.64 3.97
N ASN A 46 16.59 3.26 4.15
CA ASN A 46 16.21 3.81 5.44
C ASN A 46 15.79 2.68 6.40
N SER A 47 16.48 2.55 7.52
CA SER A 47 16.34 1.45 8.48
C SER A 47 14.99 1.41 9.20
N GLU A 48 14.32 2.56 9.29
CA GLU A 48 13.03 2.70 9.98
C GLU A 48 11.85 2.41 9.05
N THR A 49 11.88 2.95 7.83
CA THR A 49 10.76 2.89 6.88
C THR A 49 10.91 1.76 5.86
N GLY A 50 12.13 1.27 5.61
CA GLY A 50 12.44 0.33 4.53
C GLY A 50 12.38 0.94 3.12
N ALA A 51 12.23 2.26 3.00
CA ALA A 51 12.36 2.94 1.72
C ALA A 51 13.81 2.86 1.23
N PHE A 52 13.99 2.65 -0.08
CA PHE A 52 15.33 2.51 -0.66
C PHE A 52 15.49 3.28 -1.97
N GLN A 53 16.75 3.60 -2.27
CA GLN A 53 17.17 4.12 -3.57
C GLN A 53 18.61 3.69 -3.89
N CYS A 54 18.82 3.12 -5.07
CA CYS A 54 20.14 2.96 -5.65
C CYS A 54 20.57 4.26 -6.34
N LYS A 55 21.70 4.83 -5.94
CA LYS A 55 22.24 6.07 -6.52
C LYS A 55 22.94 5.88 -7.86
N LYS A 56 23.21 4.64 -8.28
CA LYS A 56 23.84 4.33 -9.58
C LYS A 56 22.82 3.94 -10.65
N CYS A 57 21.98 2.93 -10.41
CA CYS A 57 20.99 2.48 -11.40
C CYS A 57 19.64 3.23 -11.30
N GLY A 58 19.41 3.99 -10.24
CA GLY A 58 18.18 4.75 -10.03
C GLY A 58 16.99 3.96 -9.51
N ALA A 59 17.12 2.63 -9.30
CA ALA A 59 16.08 1.81 -8.70
C ALA A 59 15.66 2.35 -7.33
N LYS A 60 14.36 2.39 -7.05
CA LYS A 60 13.78 2.92 -5.81
C LYS A 60 12.49 2.19 -5.45
N GLY A 61 12.14 2.19 -4.17
CA GLY A 61 10.92 1.54 -3.69
C GLY A 61 10.71 1.72 -2.19
N GLY A 62 9.63 1.15 -1.67
CA GLY A 62 9.32 1.10 -0.26
C GLY A 62 9.69 -0.24 0.37
N ARG A 63 9.25 -0.43 1.63
CA ARG A 63 9.49 -1.67 2.36
C ARG A 63 8.94 -2.90 1.64
N ARG A 64 7.77 -2.80 0.99
CA ARG A 64 7.13 -3.98 0.34
C ARG A 64 7.96 -4.48 -0.82
N GLU A 65 8.47 -3.57 -1.64
CA GLU A 65 9.37 -3.86 -2.74
C GLU A 65 10.70 -4.42 -2.22
N LEU A 66 11.24 -3.86 -1.14
CA LEU A 66 12.44 -4.38 -0.48
C LEU A 66 12.23 -5.82 0.02
N MET A 67 11.13 -6.10 0.71
CA MET A 67 10.78 -7.45 1.17
C MET A 67 10.64 -8.41 -0.04
N ALA A 68 10.04 -7.97 -1.14
CA ALA A 68 9.92 -8.78 -2.35
C ALA A 68 11.29 -9.13 -2.95
N LEU A 69 12.22 -8.16 -3.01
CA LEU A 69 13.60 -8.38 -3.48
C LEU A 69 14.36 -9.39 -2.60
N LEU A 70 14.01 -9.46 -1.32
CA LEU A 70 14.57 -10.41 -0.34
C LEU A 70 13.87 -11.78 -0.35
N GLY A 71 12.88 -11.99 -1.22
CA GLY A 71 12.09 -13.23 -1.24
C GLY A 71 11.22 -13.43 -0.01
N GLU A 72 10.97 -12.37 0.77
CA GLU A 72 10.04 -12.43 1.90
C GLU A 72 8.61 -12.55 1.38
N PRO A 73 7.75 -13.35 2.04
CA PRO A 73 6.35 -13.43 1.68
C PRO A 73 5.73 -12.05 1.80
N ASN A 74 5.40 -11.45 0.67
CA ASN A 74 4.54 -10.29 0.67
C ASN A 74 3.20 -10.76 1.23
N GLN A 75 2.80 -10.20 2.38
CA GLN A 75 1.39 -10.13 2.71
C GLN A 75 0.76 -9.27 1.63
N VAL A 76 0.35 -9.92 0.54
CA VAL A 76 -0.68 -9.38 -0.33
C VAL A 76 -1.78 -9.04 0.65
N LYS A 77 -2.16 -7.77 0.73
CA LYS A 77 -3.43 -7.47 1.38
C LYS A 77 -4.41 -8.20 0.49
N GLU A 78 -4.89 -9.36 0.90
CA GLU A 78 -6.18 -9.81 0.40
C GLU A 78 -7.07 -8.59 0.61
N TYR A 79 -7.48 -7.97 -0.49
CA TYR A 79 -8.66 -7.13 -0.44
C TYR A 79 -9.67 -8.04 0.21
N THR A 80 -10.08 -7.74 1.43
CA THR A 80 -11.07 -8.52 2.16
C THR A 80 -12.19 -8.76 1.17
N ARG A 81 -12.37 -10.01 0.74
CA ARG A 81 -13.50 -10.36 -0.11
C ARG A 81 -14.71 -10.04 0.75
N TYR A 82 -15.34 -8.93 0.45
CA TYR A 82 -16.61 -8.60 1.03
C TYR A 82 -17.56 -9.70 0.60
N SER A 83 -18.33 -10.23 1.54
CA SER A 83 -19.43 -11.13 1.22
C SER A 83 -20.30 -10.45 0.16
N PRO A 84 -20.90 -11.20 -0.79
CA PRO A 84 -21.82 -10.65 -1.78
C PRO A 84 -22.98 -9.80 -1.18
N TYR A 85 -23.20 -9.88 0.13
CA TYR A 85 -24.24 -9.16 0.85
C TYR A 85 -23.73 -7.93 1.62
N ASP A 86 -22.41 -7.71 1.72
CA ASP A 86 -21.85 -6.66 2.57
C ASP A 86 -22.17 -5.25 2.06
N TYR A 87 -22.33 -5.08 0.74
CA TYR A 87 -22.66 -3.76 0.18
C TYR A 87 -24.05 -3.27 0.62
N LYS A 88 -25.02 -4.19 0.75
CA LYS A 88 -26.40 -3.85 1.13
C LYS A 88 -26.47 -3.19 2.50
N LYS A 89 -25.66 -3.67 3.44
CA LYS A 89 -25.54 -3.07 4.78
C LYS A 89 -25.14 -1.60 4.70
N TYR A 90 -24.22 -1.25 3.80
CA TYR A 90 -23.74 0.12 3.66
C TYR A 90 -24.69 0.99 2.83
N GLU A 91 -25.34 0.41 1.82
CA GLU A 91 -26.42 1.03 1.05
C GLU A 91 -27.59 1.43 1.96
N GLU A 92 -28.07 0.50 2.80
CA GLU A 92 -29.12 0.76 3.80
C GLU A 92 -28.65 1.74 4.89
N GLY A 93 -27.34 1.80 5.13
CA GLY A 93 -26.70 2.69 6.11
C GLY A 93 -26.44 4.12 5.60
N LEU A 94 -26.85 4.45 4.37
CA LEU A 94 -26.64 5.77 3.79
C LEU A 94 -27.40 6.84 4.61
N THR A 95 -26.64 7.70 5.30
CA THR A 95 -27.21 8.77 6.12
C THR A 95 -27.53 10.00 5.27
N SER A 96 -28.48 10.82 5.72
CA SER A 96 -28.97 11.99 4.96
C SER A 96 -27.86 12.99 4.63
N ASP A 97 -26.91 13.20 5.54
CA ASP A 97 -25.77 14.08 5.32
C ASP A 97 -24.84 13.60 4.19
N ILE A 98 -24.65 12.29 4.08
CA ILE A 98 -23.85 11.69 3.00
C ILE A 98 -24.61 11.76 1.68
N GLN A 99 -25.92 11.49 1.73
CA GLN A 99 -26.78 11.63 0.55
C GLN A 99 -26.78 13.07 0.03
N GLU A 100 -26.90 14.07 0.91
CA GLU A 100 -26.81 15.49 0.53
C GLU A 100 -25.45 15.84 -0.07
N TYR A 101 -24.35 15.35 0.51
CA TYR A 101 -23.01 15.52 -0.06
C TYR A 101 -22.92 14.94 -1.49
N LEU A 102 -23.41 13.73 -1.71
CA LEU A 102 -23.38 13.08 -3.02
C LEU A 102 -24.22 13.84 -4.06
N LEU A 103 -25.39 14.33 -3.66
CA LEU A 103 -26.30 15.05 -4.54
C LEU A 103 -25.80 16.47 -4.85
N ASN A 104 -25.45 17.23 -3.81
CA ASN A 104 -25.24 18.67 -3.92
C ASN A 104 -23.78 19.04 -4.19
N GLU A 105 -22.83 18.32 -3.59
CA GLU A 105 -21.40 18.63 -3.73
C GLU A 105 -20.74 17.80 -4.83
N ARG A 106 -21.15 16.53 -4.99
CA ARG A 106 -20.62 15.64 -6.04
C ARG A 106 -21.44 15.63 -7.32
N GLY A 107 -22.64 16.21 -7.31
CA GLY A 107 -23.50 16.33 -8.50
C GLY A 107 -24.03 15.00 -9.02
N LEU A 108 -24.15 13.98 -8.16
CA LEU A 108 -24.74 12.70 -8.52
C LEU A 108 -26.28 12.79 -8.47
N THR A 109 -26.96 11.91 -9.21
CA THR A 109 -28.41 11.75 -9.10
C THR A 109 -28.76 10.64 -8.12
N MET A 110 -29.98 10.66 -7.58
CA MET A 110 -30.49 9.55 -6.76
C MET A 110 -30.52 8.22 -7.52
N GLU A 111 -30.71 8.26 -8.84
CA GLU A 111 -30.63 7.10 -9.72
C GLU A 111 -29.21 6.54 -9.73
N THR A 112 -28.20 7.36 -10.00
CA THR A 112 -26.79 6.95 -9.96
C THR A 112 -26.38 6.40 -8.58
N ILE A 113 -26.84 7.02 -7.49
CA ILE A 113 -26.55 6.56 -6.12
C ILE A 113 -27.10 5.14 -5.91
N LYS A 114 -28.33 4.87 -6.37
CA LYS A 114 -28.98 3.56 -6.22
C LYS A 114 -28.42 2.50 -7.17
N ASP A 115 -28.25 2.84 -8.44
CA ASP A 115 -27.76 1.90 -9.47
C ASP A 115 -26.35 1.41 -9.18
N HIS A 116 -25.54 2.25 -8.53
CA HIS A 116 -24.20 1.89 -8.08
C HIS A 116 -24.12 1.47 -6.62
N HIS A 117 -25.26 1.30 -5.94
CA HIS A 117 -25.35 0.87 -4.54
C HIS A 117 -24.41 1.66 -3.61
N LEU A 118 -24.33 2.97 -3.79
CA LEU A 118 -23.51 3.82 -2.93
C LEU A 118 -24.04 3.81 -1.51
N GLY A 119 -23.11 3.75 -0.56
CA GLY A 119 -23.45 3.58 0.84
C GLY A 119 -22.55 4.39 1.76
N ASN A 120 -22.78 4.22 3.06
CA ASN A 120 -21.99 4.85 4.10
C ASN A 120 -21.44 3.80 5.07
N ALA A 121 -20.17 3.92 5.41
CA ALA A 121 -19.52 3.12 6.43
C ALA A 121 -18.80 3.99 7.47
N ASN A 122 -18.86 3.56 8.72
CA ASN A 122 -18.13 4.19 9.82
C ASN A 122 -16.95 3.32 10.23
N PHE A 123 -15.73 3.77 9.96
CA PHE A 123 -14.50 3.11 10.36
C PHE A 123 -13.57 4.10 11.04
N TYR A 124 -12.97 3.69 12.18
CA TYR A 124 -12.00 4.50 12.91
C TYR A 124 -12.50 5.92 13.20
N ASN A 125 -13.74 6.05 13.67
CA ASN A 125 -14.43 7.32 13.94
C ASN A 125 -14.50 8.28 12.74
N SER A 126 -14.37 7.76 11.52
CA SER A 126 -14.47 8.52 10.27
C SER A 126 -15.61 7.96 9.42
N LYS A 127 -16.28 8.84 8.67
CA LYS A 127 -17.31 8.48 7.68
C LYS A 127 -16.64 8.18 6.34
N TRP A 128 -17.15 7.17 5.66
CA TRP A 128 -16.63 6.72 4.37
C TRP A 128 -17.78 6.47 3.42
N ILE A 129 -17.66 6.97 2.20
CA ILE A 129 -18.54 6.58 1.11
C ILE A 129 -18.06 5.23 0.60
N THR A 130 -18.97 4.25 0.55
CA THR A 130 -18.70 2.94 -0.04
C THR A 130 -19.14 2.92 -1.49
N ILE A 131 -18.25 2.48 -2.37
CA ILE A 131 -18.47 2.35 -3.81
C ILE A 131 -18.21 0.88 -4.18
N PRO A 132 -19.25 0.04 -4.25
CA PRO A 132 -19.09 -1.35 -4.65
C PRO A 132 -18.75 -1.47 -6.14
N TYR A 133 -17.91 -2.45 -6.45
CA TYR A 133 -17.52 -2.84 -7.81
C TYR A 133 -17.72 -4.34 -7.95
N PHE A 134 -18.42 -4.73 -9.02
CA PHE A 134 -18.83 -6.11 -9.28
C PHE A 134 -18.03 -6.64 -10.48
N ASN A 135 -17.40 -7.81 -10.34
CA ASN A 135 -16.76 -8.51 -11.45
C ASN A 135 -16.97 -10.03 -11.35
N GLU A 136 -16.42 -10.78 -12.31
CA GLU A 136 -16.52 -12.25 -12.37
C GLU A 136 -15.93 -12.97 -11.15
N TYR A 137 -15.08 -12.30 -10.36
CA TYR A 137 -14.44 -12.84 -9.16
C TYR A 137 -15.17 -12.48 -7.85
N GLY A 138 -16.16 -11.57 -7.90
CA GLY A 138 -16.98 -11.19 -6.75
C GLY A 138 -17.22 -9.69 -6.60
N ILE A 139 -17.50 -9.28 -5.36
CA ILE A 139 -17.75 -7.88 -4.99
C ILE A 139 -16.54 -7.30 -4.28
N TYR A 140 -16.08 -6.15 -4.75
CA TYR A 140 -15.03 -5.36 -4.16
C TYR A 140 -15.61 -4.03 -3.69
N MET A 141 -15.03 -3.43 -2.67
CA MET A 141 -15.52 -2.17 -2.12
C MET A 141 -14.39 -1.15 -2.07
N ASN A 142 -14.56 -0.08 -2.84
CA ASN A 142 -13.75 1.12 -2.67
C ASN A 142 -14.36 1.97 -1.57
N MET A 143 -13.52 2.61 -0.78
CA MET A 143 -13.95 3.47 0.32
C MET A 143 -13.28 4.82 0.19
N TYR A 144 -14.07 5.88 0.17
CA TYR A 144 -13.60 7.26 0.12
C TYR A 144 -13.88 7.95 1.46
N LYS A 145 -12.82 8.37 2.14
CA LYS A 145 -12.93 9.07 3.42
C LYS A 145 -13.47 10.49 3.20
N LEU A 146 -14.43 10.89 4.02
CA LEU A 146 -14.92 12.27 4.11
C LEU A 146 -14.17 13.06 5.18
#